data_AF-A0A0M9VVH8-F1
#
_entry.id   AF-A0A0M9VVH8-F1
#
_cell.length_a   1.000
_cell.length_b   1.000
_cell.length_c   1.000
_cell.angle_alpha   90.00
_cell.angle_beta   90.00
_cell.angle_gamma   90.00
#
_symmetry.space_group_name_H-M   'P 1'
#
loop_
_entity.id
_entity.type
_entity.pdbx_description
1 polymer ?
#
loop_
_entity_poly.entity_id
_entity_poly.type
_entity_poly.pdbx_seq_one_letter_code
_entity_poly.pdbx_strand_id
1 'polypeptide(L)'
;MLYELIAVTVGSLVLRNGGVIRGLSNWGVFALPKPVSVHQMKHTHGHYFVMRYDASAQVHSDVRTTLRFEPRMIRTGHVKLGDGKLETIARFGGPKWKMQPGEL
;
A
#
# COMPACT_ATOMS: atom_id res chain seq x y z
N MET A 1 -11.39 -7.01 9.51
CA MET A 1 -12.47 -7.26 8.53
C MET A 1 -12.65 -6.14 7.50
N LEU A 2 -12.86 -4.86 7.86
CA LEU A 2 -13.23 -3.83 6.85
C LEU A 2 -12.11 -3.42 5.85
N TYR A 3 -10.83 -3.60 6.20
CA TYR A 3 -9.68 -3.20 5.37
C TYR A 3 -9.27 -4.23 4.32
N GLU A 4 -9.62 -5.50 4.53
CA GLU A 4 -9.25 -6.60 3.62
C GLU A 4 -9.86 -6.37 2.24
N LEU A 5 -11.06 -5.79 2.19
CA LEU A 5 -11.73 -5.47 0.93
C LEU A 5 -10.94 -4.46 0.09
N ILE A 6 -10.33 -3.45 0.72
CA ILE A 6 -9.55 -2.43 -0.02
C ILE A 6 -8.34 -3.09 -0.68
N ALA A 7 -7.59 -3.91 0.08
CA ALA A 7 -6.43 -4.62 -0.43
C ALA A 7 -6.81 -5.61 -1.54
N VAL A 8 -7.94 -6.32 -1.39
CA VAL A 8 -8.48 -7.22 -2.42
C VAL A 8 -8.86 -6.46 -3.69
N THR A 9 -9.51 -5.30 -3.58
CA THR A 9 -9.90 -4.49 -4.75
C THR A 9 -8.68 -4.05 -5.55
N VAL A 10 -7.68 -3.45 -4.89
CA VAL A 10 -6.47 -3.01 -5.61
C VAL A 10 -5.58 -4.16 -6.07
N GLY A 11 -5.49 -5.24 -5.28
CA GLY A 11 -4.76 -6.44 -5.69
C GLY A 11 -5.39 -7.07 -6.94
N SER A 12 -6.72 -7.16 -6.98
CA SER A 12 -7.44 -7.65 -8.16
C SER A 12 -7.22 -6.76 -9.38
N LEU A 13 -7.22 -5.43 -9.20
CA LEU A 13 -6.92 -4.48 -10.28
C LEU A 13 -5.52 -4.71 -10.86
N VAL A 14 -4.51 -4.91 -10.01
CA VAL A 14 -3.14 -5.21 -10.46
C VAL A 14 -3.09 -6.54 -11.21
N LEU A 15 -3.62 -7.61 -10.63
CA LEU A 15 -3.54 -8.96 -11.21
C LEU A 15 -4.29 -9.07 -12.54
N ARG A 16 -5.48 -8.46 -12.64
CA ARG A 16 -6.30 -8.49 -13.87
C ARG A 16 -5.65 -7.74 -15.04
N ASN A 17 -4.76 -6.79 -14.76
CA ASN A 17 -4.03 -6.03 -15.77
C ASN A 17 -2.58 -6.54 -15.97
N GLY A 18 -2.31 -7.80 -15.63
CA GLY A 18 -1.01 -8.44 -15.88
C GLY A 18 0.12 -8.00 -14.95
N GLY A 19 -0.18 -7.29 -13.87
CA GLY A 19 0.78 -6.97 -12.82
C GLY A 19 1.00 -8.13 -11.85
N VAL A 20 2.10 -8.07 -11.11
CA VAL A 20 2.50 -9.08 -10.11
C VAL A 20 2.53 -8.46 -8.72
N ILE A 21 1.88 -9.10 -7.76
CA ILE A 21 1.95 -8.71 -6.35
C ILE A 21 3.14 -9.43 -5.71
N ARG A 22 4.13 -8.68 -5.24
CA ARG A 22 5.32 -9.22 -4.54
C ARG A 22 5.07 -9.49 -3.06
N GLY A 23 4.08 -8.84 -2.48
CA GLY A 23 3.67 -9.10 -1.11
C GLY A 23 2.72 -8.04 -0.57
N LEU A 24 1.92 -8.46 0.40
CA LEU A 24 1.00 -7.63 1.16
C LEU A 24 1.34 -7.80 2.64
N SER A 25 1.62 -6.71 3.33
CA SER A 25 1.88 -6.72 4.77
C SER A 25 0.85 -5.87 5.48
N ASN A 26 0.14 -6.50 6.41
CA ASN A 26 -0.66 -5.79 7.38
C ASN A 26 0.27 -5.27 8.48
N TRP A 27 0.25 -3.96 8.74
CA TRP A 27 1.02 -3.35 9.82
C TRP A 27 0.16 -3.16 11.07
N GLY A 28 -1.17 -3.15 10.95
CA GLY A 28 -2.10 -3.00 12.06
C GLY A 28 -2.48 -1.54 12.31
N VAL A 29 -3.07 -1.28 13.49
CA VAL A 29 -3.59 0.04 13.85
C VAL A 29 -2.54 0.82 14.62
N PHE A 30 -2.19 2.01 14.13
CA PHE A 30 -1.31 2.95 14.82
C PHE A 30 -1.91 4.35 14.84
N ALA A 31 -1.38 5.18 15.74
CA ALA A 31 -1.64 6.61 15.71
C ALA A 31 -1.18 7.21 14.37
N LEU A 32 -1.95 8.17 13.87
CA LEU A 32 -1.52 9.02 12.76
C LEU A 32 -0.46 10.00 13.28
N PRO A 33 0.50 10.44 12.45
CA PRO A 33 1.52 11.43 12.86
C PRO A 33 0.92 12.73 13.41
N LYS A 34 -0.29 13.08 12.95
CA LYS A 34 -1.14 14.14 13.49
C LYS A 34 -2.61 13.79 13.24
N PRO A 35 -3.57 14.31 14.04
CA PRO A 35 -4.99 14.16 13.73
C PRO A 35 -5.33 14.75 12.35
N VAL A 36 -6.15 14.05 11.57
CA VAL A 36 -6.56 14.48 10.23
C VAL A 36 -8.08 14.40 10.09
N SER A 37 -8.69 15.40 9.46
CA SER A 37 -10.11 15.37 9.10
C SER A 37 -10.28 15.01 7.62
N VAL A 38 -10.91 13.88 7.32
CA VAL A 38 -11.15 13.36 5.97
C VAL A 38 -12.58 12.78 5.94
N HIS A 39 -13.30 12.96 4.83
CA HIS A 39 -14.69 12.48 4.68
C HIS A 39 -15.62 12.86 5.85
N GLN A 40 -15.52 14.12 6.33
CA GLN A 40 -16.29 14.65 7.45
C GLN A 40 -16.07 13.95 8.80
N MET A 41 -14.99 13.17 8.94
CA MET A 41 -14.61 12.50 10.19
C MET A 41 -13.20 12.90 10.62
N LYS A 42 -13.00 13.04 11.93
CA LYS A 42 -11.68 13.27 12.53
C LYS A 42 -11.05 11.92 12.89
N HIS A 43 -9.86 11.66 12.34
CA HIS A 43 -9.11 10.44 12.59
C HIS A 43 -7.86 10.75 13.42
N THR A 44 -7.62 9.92 14.44
CA THR A 44 -6.39 9.92 15.25
C THR A 44 -5.59 8.64 15.07
N HIS A 45 -6.24 7.57 14.62
CA HIS A 45 -5.64 6.26 14.34
C HIS A 45 -6.00 5.82 12.93
N GLY A 46 -5.14 5.00 12.33
CA GLY A 46 -5.35 4.40 11.03
C GLY A 46 -4.86 2.96 11.03
N HIS A 47 -5.50 2.13 10.22
CA HIS A 47 -5.02 0.79 9.93
C HIS A 47 -4.06 0.84 8.73
N TYR A 48 -2.80 0.48 8.94
CA TYR A 48 -1.76 0.57 7.94
C TYR A 48 -1.57 -0.78 7.24
N PHE A 49 -1.43 -0.74 5.92
CA PHE A 49 -1.00 -1.88 5.13
C PHE A 49 -0.08 -1.39 4.01
N VAL A 50 0.79 -2.28 3.57
CA VAL A 50 1.69 -2.02 2.43
C VAL A 50 1.55 -3.15 1.43
N MET A 51 1.29 -2.78 0.17
CA MET A 51 1.29 -3.69 -0.95
C MET A 51 2.46 -3.33 -1.87
N ARG A 52 3.36 -4.28 -2.12
CA ARG A 52 4.40 -4.15 -3.13
C ARG A 52 4.00 -4.92 -4.35
N TYR A 53 4.06 -4.29 -5.51
CA TYR A 53 3.69 -4.88 -6.79
C TYR A 53 4.53 -4.29 -7.91
N ASP A 54 4.63 -5.03 -9.01
CA ASP A 54 5.12 -4.54 -10.29
C ASP A 54 3.95 -4.48 -11.27
N ALA A 55 3.79 -3.35 -11.94
CA ALA A 55 2.79 -3.16 -12.98
C ALA A 55 3.24 -2.04 -13.92
N SER A 56 2.49 -1.84 -15.01
CA SER A 56 2.70 -0.68 -15.88
C SER A 56 2.38 0.63 -15.15
N ALA A 57 2.93 1.75 -15.65
CA ALA A 57 2.64 3.07 -15.11
C ALA A 57 1.14 3.42 -15.18
N GLN A 58 0.44 2.93 -16.21
CA GLN A 58 -1.01 3.10 -16.35
C GLN A 58 -1.76 2.40 -15.22
N VAL A 59 -1.46 1.12 -14.96
CA VAL A 59 -2.09 0.35 -13.87
C VAL A 59 -1.81 0.99 -12.51
N HIS A 60 -0.60 1.52 -12.29
CA HIS A 60 -0.30 2.28 -11.08
C HIS A 60 -1.17 3.53 -10.93
N SER A 61 -1.40 4.26 -12.02
CA SER A 61 -2.31 5.42 -12.04
C SER A 61 -3.75 5.02 -11.70
N ASP A 62 -4.20 3.89 -12.22
CA ASP A 62 -5.55 3.36 -11.94
C ASP A 62 -5.67 2.98 -10.46
N VAL A 63 -4.68 2.27 -9.90
CA VAL A 63 -4.63 1.95 -8.45
C VAL A 63 -4.68 3.21 -7.59
N ARG A 64 -3.89 4.24 -7.95
CA ARG A 64 -3.87 5.52 -7.24
C ARG A 64 -5.24 6.20 -7.29
N THR A 65 -5.90 6.14 -8.43
CA THR A 65 -7.24 6.73 -8.64
C THR A 65 -8.29 5.98 -7.82
N THR A 66 -8.31 4.64 -7.88
CA THR A 66 -9.22 3.80 -7.09
C THR A 66 -9.08 4.07 -5.60
N LEU A 67 -7.85 4.12 -5.06
CA LEU A 67 -7.66 4.37 -3.63
C LEU A 67 -7.98 5.81 -3.21
N ARG A 68 -7.85 6.78 -4.13
CA ARG A 68 -8.22 8.18 -3.86
C ARG A 68 -9.73 8.34 -3.68
N PHE A 69 -10.52 7.56 -4.41
CA PHE A 69 -11.99 7.61 -4.35
C PHE A 69 -12.59 6.66 -3.31
N GLU A 70 -11.78 5.82 -2.67
CA GLU A 70 -12.24 4.91 -1.63
C GLU A 70 -12.57 5.70 -0.34
N PRO A 71 -13.84 5.83 0.07
CA PRO A 71 -14.24 6.68 1.22
C PRO A 71 -13.70 6.18 2.57
N ARG A 72 -13.28 4.92 2.65
CA ARG A 72 -12.65 4.34 3.85
C ARG A 72 -11.14 4.62 3.92
N MET A 73 -10.56 5.26 2.90
CA MET A 73 -9.14 5.56 2.83
C MET A 73 -8.85 6.94 3.44
N ILE A 74 -8.07 6.98 4.51
CA ILE A 74 -7.64 8.25 5.12
C ILE A 74 -6.57 8.92 4.26
N ARG A 75 -5.55 8.15 3.84
CA ARG A 75 -4.43 8.63 3.03
C ARG A 75 -3.71 7.48 2.36
N THR A 76 -3.16 7.72 1.17
CA THR A 76 -2.23 6.81 0.51
C THR A 76 -0.87 7.45 0.31
N GLY A 77 0.17 6.60 0.30
CA GLY A 77 1.53 6.94 -0.10
C GLY A 77 1.98 5.98 -1.20
N HIS A 78 2.55 6.53 -2.26
CA HIS A 78 2.99 5.76 -3.43
C HIS A 78 4.43 6.14 -3.72
N VAL A 79 5.29 5.14 -3.93
CA VAL A 79 6.73 5.34 -4.17
C VAL A 79 7.18 4.36 -5.24
N LYS A 80 7.87 4.85 -6.28
CA LYS A 80 8.58 4.00 -7.23
C LYS A 80 9.82 3.43 -6.52
N LEU A 81 9.88 2.12 -6.38
CA LEU A 81 11.02 1.44 -5.76
C LEU A 81 12.09 1.09 -6.81
N GLY A 82 13.35 1.14 -6.37
CA GLY A 82 14.51 0.82 -7.20
C GLY A 82 15.03 2.01 -8.02
N ASP A 83 16.18 1.79 -8.66
CA ASP A 83 16.90 2.75 -9.50
C ASP A 83 16.69 2.48 -11.01
N GLY A 84 15.80 1.54 -11.35
CA GLY A 84 15.54 1.13 -12.72
C GLY A 84 16.46 0.01 -13.23
N LYS A 85 17.43 -0.46 -12.44
CA LYS A 85 18.30 -1.58 -12.81
C LYS A 85 17.70 -2.91 -12.37
N LEU A 86 17.89 -3.94 -13.19
CA LEU A 86 17.38 -5.28 -12.90
C LEU A 86 18.03 -5.89 -11.65
N GLU A 87 19.33 -5.65 -11.45
CA GLU A 87 20.11 -6.18 -10.33
C GLU A 87 19.58 -5.73 -8.96
N THR A 88 19.06 -4.51 -8.87
CA THR A 88 18.50 -3.96 -7.64
C THR A 88 17.05 -4.42 -7.49
N ILE A 89 16.29 -4.39 -8.59
CA ILE A 89 14.86 -4.74 -8.61
C ILE A 89 14.64 -6.20 -8.24
N ALA A 90 15.48 -7.12 -8.73
CA ALA A 90 15.37 -8.56 -8.45
C ALA A 90 15.51 -8.90 -6.95
N ARG A 91 16.17 -8.04 -6.16
CA ARG A 91 16.40 -8.26 -4.72
C ARG A 91 15.21 -7.85 -3.84
N PHE A 92 14.24 -7.10 -4.37
CA PHE A 92 13.07 -6.71 -3.58
C PHE A 92 12.08 -7.87 -3.44
N GLY A 93 12.00 -8.45 -2.24
CA GLY A 93 10.94 -9.40 -1.85
C GLY A 93 9.63 -8.70 -1.45
N GLY A 94 8.83 -9.33 -0.59
CA GLY A 94 7.67 -8.67 0.03
C GLY A 94 8.06 -7.46 0.90
N PRO A 95 7.12 -6.56 1.22
CA PRO A 95 7.36 -5.53 2.21
C PRO A 95 7.70 -6.18 3.58
N LYS A 96 8.70 -5.66 4.28
CA LYS A 96 9.07 -6.10 5.63
C LYS A 96 8.62 -5.05 6.63
N TRP A 97 7.95 -5.47 7.69
CA TRP A 97 7.62 -4.60 8.82
C TRP A 97 8.80 -4.53 9.78
N LYS A 98 9.33 -3.34 10.05
CA LYS A 98 10.44 -3.12 10.97
C LYS A 98 9.92 -2.91 12.40
N MET A 99 9.40 -3.98 13.01
CA MET A 99 9.33 -4.11 14.48
C MET A 99 9.51 -5.58 14.82
N GLN A 100 10.73 -6.10 14.64
CA GLN A 100 11.25 -7.07 15.58
C GLN A 100 12.29 -6.32 16.41
N PRO A 101 12.11 -6.18 17.73
CA PRO A 101 13.18 -5.71 18.61
C PRO A 101 14.30 -6.75 18.54
N GLY A 102 15.36 -6.50 17.77
CA GLY A 102 16.49 -7.44 17.67
C GLY A 102 17.32 -7.44 16.39
N GLU A 103 16.92 -6.76 15.32
CA GLU A 103 17.76 -6.62 14.10
C GLU A 103 18.36 -5.19 14.03
N LEU A 104 19.44 -4.97 14.77
CA LEU A 104 20.42 -3.89 14.56
C LEU A 104 21.83 -4.50 14.48
#